data_AF-A0A353NAI0-F1
#
_entry.id   AF-A0A353NAI0-F1
#
_cell.length_a   1.000
_cell.length_b   1.000
_cell.length_c   1.000
_cell.angle_alpha   90.00
_cell.angle_beta   90.00
_cell.angle_gamma   90.00
#
_symmetry.space_group_name_H-M   'P 1'
#
loop_
_entity.id
_entity.type
_entity.pdbx_description
1 polymer ?
#
loop_
_entity_poly.entity_id
_entity_poly.type
_entity_poly.pdbx_seq_one_letter_code
_entity_poly.pdbx_strand_id
1 'polypeptide(L)'
;VSKIKNAGAVFLGAFSPEPIGDYVAGTNHVLPTNGTARFASALSVGDFMKEISLIGYNEAGLKEYGRAAVTLARIEGLEAHAR
;
A
#
# COMPACT_ATOMS: atom_id res chain seq x y z
N VAL A 1 -8.30 -3.56 -21.15
CA VAL A 1 -7.47 -3.12 -19.99
C VAL A 1 -7.55 -4.10 -18.82
N SER A 2 -8.72 -4.62 -18.43
CA SER A 2 -8.92 -5.50 -17.26
C SER A 2 -8.09 -6.79 -17.17
N LYS A 3 -7.47 -7.27 -18.25
CA LYS A 3 -6.57 -8.44 -18.25
C LYS A 3 -5.10 -8.08 -17.99
N ILE A 4 -4.74 -6.80 -18.02
CA ILE A 4 -3.37 -6.32 -17.79
C ILE A 4 -3.10 -6.36 -16.28
N LYS A 5 -2.03 -7.05 -15.88
CA LYS A 5 -1.65 -7.19 -14.46
C LYS A 5 -0.52 -6.24 -14.03
N ASN A 6 0.45 -5.99 -14.92
CA ASN A 6 1.67 -5.22 -14.61
C ASN A 6 1.93 -4.20 -15.72
N ALA A 7 1.84 -2.91 -15.42
CA ALA A 7 2.17 -1.81 -16.31
C ALA A 7 2.44 -0.53 -15.49
N GLY A 8 3.44 0.27 -15.86
CA GLY A 8 3.68 1.58 -15.22
C GLY A 8 2.62 2.62 -15.60
N ALA A 9 2.26 2.67 -16.88
CA ALA A 9 1.16 3.46 -17.41
C ALA A 9 0.51 2.70 -18.58
N VAL A 10 -0.75 2.99 -18.89
CA VAL A 10 -1.48 2.39 -20.01
C VAL A 10 -2.09 3.50 -20.86
N PHE A 11 -1.71 3.53 -22.12
CA PHE A 11 -2.23 4.46 -23.13
C PHE A 11 -3.21 3.72 -24.04
N LEU A 12 -4.43 4.25 -24.20
CA LEU A 12 -5.53 3.54 -24.87
C LEU A 12 -6.02 4.29 -26.12
N GLY A 13 -5.87 3.65 -27.28
CA GLY A 13 -6.34 4.18 -28.57
C GLY A 13 -5.25 4.92 -29.35
N ALA A 14 -5.52 5.13 -30.65
CA ALA A 14 -4.52 5.67 -31.58
C ALA A 14 -4.13 7.15 -31.31
N PHE A 15 -4.98 7.88 -30.57
CA PHE A 15 -4.78 9.30 -30.26
C PHE A 15 -4.25 9.55 -28.84
N SER A 16 -3.71 8.51 -28.19
CA SER A 16 -3.05 8.62 -26.89
C SER A 16 -1.58 8.21 -27.01
N PRO A 17 -0.76 8.96 -27.77
CA PRO A 17 0.66 8.65 -27.87
C PRO A 17 1.33 8.90 -26.52
N GLU A 18 2.36 8.11 -26.20
CA GLU A 18 3.06 8.15 -24.92
C GLU A 18 3.56 9.55 -24.51
N PRO A 19 4.07 10.42 -25.43
CA PRO A 19 4.50 11.77 -25.07
C PRO A 19 3.40 12.65 -24.46
N ILE A 20 2.12 12.39 -24.74
CA ILE A 20 1.03 13.13 -24.08
C ILE A 20 1.03 12.85 -22.56
N GLY A 21 1.31 11.60 -22.17
CA GLY A 21 1.44 11.18 -20.76
C GLY A 21 2.64 11.79 -20.06
N ASP A 22 3.72 12.01 -20.81
CA ASP A 22 4.96 12.57 -20.29
C ASP A 22 4.87 14.06 -19.97
N TYR A 23 4.03 14.80 -20.70
CA TYR A 23 4.06 16.25 -20.64
C TYR A 23 2.76 16.89 -20.15
N VAL A 24 1.59 16.44 -20.62
CA VAL A 24 0.35 17.25 -20.49
C VAL A 24 -0.90 16.48 -20.05
N ALA A 25 -0.87 15.15 -20.01
CA ALA A 25 -2.02 14.35 -19.59
C ALA A 25 -2.35 14.49 -18.09
N GLY A 26 -1.37 14.93 -17.28
CA GLY A 26 -1.50 15.09 -15.83
C GLY A 26 -1.17 13.83 -15.00
N THR A 27 -0.88 12.70 -15.66
CA THR A 27 -0.24 11.54 -15.01
C THR A 27 1.22 11.82 -14.71
N ASN A 28 1.82 11.08 -13.76
CA ASN A 28 3.25 11.19 -13.48
C ASN A 28 4.06 10.24 -14.38
N HIS A 29 5.06 10.78 -15.08
CA HIS A 29 5.92 9.99 -15.97
C HIS A 29 7.14 9.35 -15.29
N VAL A 30 7.30 9.57 -13.97
CA VAL A 30 8.26 8.82 -13.17
C VAL A 30 7.64 7.45 -12.88
N LEU A 31 7.95 6.50 -13.77
CA LEU A 31 7.33 5.17 -13.81
C LEU A 31 8.30 4.06 -13.37
N PRO A 32 7.77 2.92 -12.88
CA PRO A 32 8.57 1.74 -12.59
C PRO A 32 9.14 1.12 -13.88
N THR A 33 10.47 1.01 -13.97
CA THR A 33 11.21 0.43 -15.10
C THR A 33 11.89 -0.90 -14.72
N ASN A 34 12.59 -1.55 -15.65
CA ASN A 34 13.35 -2.80 -15.41
C ASN A 34 12.51 -3.93 -14.74
N GLY A 35 11.23 -4.03 -15.11
CA GLY A 35 10.30 -5.05 -14.60
C GLY A 35 9.71 -4.78 -13.20
N THR A 36 9.97 -3.62 -12.61
CA THR A 36 9.49 -3.27 -11.26
C THR A 36 7.98 -2.98 -11.21
N ALA A 37 7.31 -2.78 -12.35
CA ALA A 37 5.85 -2.65 -12.43
C ALA A 37 5.08 -3.90 -11.93
N ARG A 38 5.78 -4.98 -11.56
CA ARG A 38 5.22 -6.15 -10.86
C ARG A 38 4.94 -5.90 -9.38
N PHE A 39 5.53 -4.87 -8.79
CA PHE A 39 5.43 -4.59 -7.34
C PHE A 39 5.52 -3.10 -6.97
N ALA A 40 5.90 -2.22 -7.91
CA ALA A 40 5.98 -0.78 -7.72
C ALA A 40 4.96 -0.05 -8.61
N SER A 41 4.59 1.17 -8.19
CA SER A 41 3.61 2.03 -8.85
C SER A 41 4.30 3.24 -9.50
N ALA A 42 3.57 3.94 -10.36
CA ALA A 42 3.94 5.29 -10.80
C ALA A 42 4.06 6.24 -9.60
N LEU A 43 4.99 7.20 -9.66
CA LEU A 43 5.17 8.19 -8.61
C LEU A 43 3.86 8.98 -8.37
N SER A 44 3.50 9.14 -7.12
CA SER A 44 2.27 9.75 -6.65
C SER A 44 2.56 10.65 -5.44
N VAL A 45 1.54 11.38 -4.98
CA VAL A 45 1.65 12.15 -3.73
C VAL A 45 1.90 11.22 -2.53
N GLY A 46 1.39 9.98 -2.59
CA GLY A 46 1.57 8.97 -1.54
C GLY A 46 3.04 8.65 -1.26
N ASP A 47 3.91 8.72 -2.28
CA ASP A 47 5.35 8.49 -2.13
C ASP A 47 6.06 9.59 -1.30
N PHE A 48 5.40 10.73 -1.12
CA PHE A 48 5.87 11.85 -0.28
C PHE A 48 5.09 11.96 1.04
N MET A 49 4.18 11.04 1.29
CA MET A 49 3.38 10.96 2.51
C MET A 49 3.77 9.73 3.33
N LYS A 50 3.38 9.72 4.60
CA LYS A 50 3.50 8.55 5.47
C LYS A 50 2.16 8.25 6.10
N GLU A 51 1.72 7.01 6.00
CA GLU A 51 0.55 6.52 6.73
C GLU A 51 0.94 6.12 8.16
N ILE A 52 0.13 6.54 9.14
CA ILE A 52 0.33 6.23 10.56
C ILE A 52 -0.99 5.68 11.11
N SER A 53 -0.99 4.41 11.51
CA SER A 53 -2.15 3.80 12.15
C SER A 53 -2.31 4.30 13.58
N LEU A 54 -3.51 4.79 13.91
CA LEU A 54 -3.89 5.13 15.27
C LEU A 54 -4.75 3.99 15.84
N ILE A 55 -4.30 3.40 16.94
CA ILE A 55 -5.01 2.32 17.63
C ILE A 55 -5.36 2.81 19.03
N GLY A 56 -6.65 2.75 19.38
CA GLY A 56 -7.16 3.13 20.69
C GLY A 56 -8.25 2.18 21.14
N TYR A 57 -8.14 1.72 22.39
CA TYR A 57 -9.14 0.88 23.04
C TYR A 57 -9.69 1.59 24.28
N ASN A 58 -10.99 1.45 24.50
CA ASN A 58 -11.56 1.71 25.81
C ASN A 58 -11.40 0.46 26.70
N GLU A 59 -11.74 0.59 27.99
CA GLU A 59 -11.60 -0.51 28.95
C GLU A 59 -12.41 -1.76 28.56
N ALA A 60 -13.62 -1.58 28.04
CA ALA A 60 -14.47 -2.70 27.62
C ALA A 60 -13.83 -3.48 26.47
N GLY A 61 -13.32 -2.78 25.44
CA GLY A 61 -12.62 -3.41 24.33
C GLY A 61 -11.34 -4.10 24.78
N LEU A 62 -10.56 -3.52 25.68
CA LEU A 62 -9.37 -4.19 26.20
C LEU A 62 -9.72 -5.49 26.95
N LYS A 63 -10.81 -5.50 27.73
CA LYS A 63 -11.27 -6.72 28.42
C LYS A 63 -11.76 -7.78 27.44
N GLU A 64 -12.39 -7.38 26.34
CA GLU A 64 -12.88 -8.28 25.29
C GLU A 64 -11.72 -8.92 24.50
N TYR A 65 -10.81 -8.12 23.97
CA TYR A 65 -9.76 -8.59 23.05
C TYR A 65 -8.44 -8.96 23.74
N GLY A 66 -8.17 -8.43 24.93
CA GLY A 66 -6.89 -8.59 25.63
C GLY A 66 -6.55 -10.04 25.93
N ARG A 67 -7.54 -10.89 26.24
CA ARG A 67 -7.30 -12.31 26.52
C ARG A 67 -6.76 -13.06 25.30
N ALA A 68 -7.19 -12.69 24.10
CA ALA A 68 -6.66 -13.28 22.86
C ALA A 68 -5.19 -12.87 22.66
N ALA A 69 -4.87 -11.58 22.85
CA ALA A 69 -3.50 -11.08 22.77
C ALA A 69 -2.56 -11.78 23.78
N VAL A 70 -2.98 -11.93 25.04
CA VAL A 70 -2.24 -12.65 26.08
C VAL A 70 -1.98 -14.11 25.69
N THR A 71 -2.98 -14.77 25.10
CA THR A 71 -2.87 -16.18 24.68
C THR A 71 -1.84 -16.33 23.57
N LEU A 72 -1.90 -15.47 22.55
CA LEU A 72 -0.94 -15.45 21.45
C LEU A 72 0.47 -15.16 21.95
N ALA A 73 0.64 -14.13 22.79
CA ALA A 73 1.94 -13.76 23.34
C ALA A 73 2.60 -14.92 24.12
N ARG A 74 1.82 -15.70 24.89
CA ARG A 74 2.35 -16.88 25.59
C ARG A 74 2.73 -18.03 24.65
N ILE A 75 1.95 -18.26 23.59
CA ILE A 75 2.27 -19.28 22.57
C ILE A 75 3.58 -18.92 21.84
N GLU A 76 3.81 -17.63 21.60
CA GLU A 76 5.04 -17.11 20.97
C GLU A 76 6.23 -17.02 21.95
N GLY A 77 6.05 -17.36 23.24
CA GLY A 77 7.09 -17.27 24.26
C GLY A 77 7.42 -15.84 24.72
N LEU A 78 6.58 -14.86 24.39
CA LEU A 78 6.74 -13.43 24.69
C LEU A 78 6.06 -13.03 26.00
N GLU A 79 6.54 -13.56 27.12
CA GLU A 79 5.92 -13.32 28.45
C GLU A 79 5.81 -11.84 28.82
N ALA A 80 6.74 -10.98 28.38
CA ALA A 80 6.66 -9.53 28.62
C ALA A 80 5.48 -8.85 27.90
N HIS A 81 5.03 -9.39 26.77
CA HIS A 81 3.87 -8.86 26.03
C HIS A 81 2.54 -9.36 26.63
N ALA A 82 2.57 -10.45 27.39
CA ALA A 82 1.39 -11.09 27.97
C ALA A 82 0.96 -10.50 29.33
N ARG A 83 1.76 -9.62 29.94
CA ARG A 83 1.57 -9.08 31.27
C ARG A 83 0.89 -7.71 31.29
#